data_AF-A0A2N0R9R7-F1
#
_entry.id   AF-A0A2N0R9R7-F1
#
_cell.length_a   1.000
_cell.length_b   1.000
_cell.length_c   1.000
_cell.angle_alpha   90.00
_cell.angle_beta   90.00
_cell.angle_gamma   90.00
#
_symmetry.space_group_name_H-M   'P 1'
#
loop_
_entity.id
_entity.type
_entity.pdbx_description
1 polymer ?
#
loop_
_entity_poly.entity_id
_entity_poly.type
_entity_poly.pdbx_seq_one_letter_code
_entity_poly.pdbx_strand_id
1 'polypeptide(L)'
;MPKVKSKKIENVPKEITDYPKTDSILYTDGKRSYNYKIKQEGLYPQPPILVYTQGKNKYKIPNGYCVETTWGRGEKKKTVKCFINYVEGKPLFKIMYGINFSEEVQSNISSTTAANAVLRKLFPLNEKSLISGVHLFGIHLITLKQARENIRSTKENNIQLISLEHCSKSTLNKRQHKFGNQLKQHVQVEGSKIYGKDQVVLKQISYSIRDMDFQIDYEEKNDIKEKKLISAVQAIDLNYIPREDYRALAAVESNLQREWAISKQRLKLTTEMNQKIPIALINLPLDFDEYSNSEIIQNIKKGGTRSVKDILKYIVPTLISNEILDINNPIIHLRVSGDGRNVGRKIKHVMITIAILNDIQNIHKPDHHNTTVLFSGVEKYEVLEIMMASFIKELDEIKKNGLMIGKIIWNFVLYFSSDWKFLSICLGFNSANSKFFCPWCQVSKYDQGNDWKIIPDELHILLRIWDRLWCLVLAELKEFNQFDDICRDEIVKEMNRIGVNFQFWQEKSNTWNHTLLMGDDKKKNYDAQQFRFEAEDWLELFKVLYMPSDITPYMHVLVCHMSEFMERHKQFGIKAFSCAAVEKKNHQQVTHFFRQTMKDGGKNKKSAITDILEYENRVLFYLFDNVETSTPKPKK
;
A
#
# COMPACT_ATOMS: atom_id res chain seq x y z
N MET A 1 6.99 -61.08 -28.46
CA MET A 1 5.79 -60.20 -28.32
C MET A 1 5.09 -60.52 -26.99
N PRO A 2 4.83 -59.53 -26.13
CA PRO A 2 4.32 -59.74 -24.77
C PRO A 2 2.82 -60.07 -24.77
N LYS A 3 2.41 -60.99 -23.88
CA LYS A 3 1.00 -61.34 -23.61
C LYS A 3 0.23 -60.09 -23.15
N VAL A 4 -0.78 -59.71 -23.92
CA VAL A 4 -1.74 -58.64 -23.60
C VAL A 4 -2.48 -59.02 -22.30
N LYS A 5 -2.23 -58.26 -21.23
CA LYS A 5 -3.02 -58.32 -20.00
C LYS A 5 -4.41 -57.76 -20.30
N SER A 6 -5.44 -58.59 -20.12
CA SER A 6 -6.83 -58.15 -20.12
C SER A 6 -7.01 -57.05 -19.07
N LYS A 7 -7.59 -55.91 -19.49
CA LYS A 7 -7.95 -54.80 -18.59
C LYS A 7 -8.89 -55.32 -17.50
N LYS A 8 -8.47 -55.21 -16.23
CA LYS A 8 -9.37 -55.37 -15.08
C LYS A 8 -10.44 -54.27 -15.15
N ILE A 9 -11.70 -54.68 -15.22
CA ILE A 9 -12.85 -53.78 -15.05
C ILE A 9 -12.76 -53.21 -13.63
N GLU A 10 -12.61 -51.90 -13.51
CA GLU A 10 -12.69 -51.19 -12.22
C GLU A 10 -14.16 -51.20 -11.76
N ASN A 11 -14.48 -52.08 -10.81
CA ASN A 11 -15.80 -52.09 -10.18
C ASN A 11 -15.91 -50.89 -9.21
N VAL A 12 -16.69 -49.88 -9.58
CA VAL A 12 -16.98 -48.69 -8.77
C VAL A 12 -18.09 -49.01 -7.74
N PRO A 13 -18.02 -48.48 -6.50
CA PRO A 13 -19.12 -48.62 -5.54
C PRO A 13 -20.44 -48.07 -6.09
N LYS A 14 -21.53 -48.83 -5.93
CA LYS A 14 -22.84 -48.48 -6.47
C LYS A 14 -23.98 -48.86 -5.52
N GLU A 15 -24.91 -47.92 -5.34
CA GLU A 15 -26.24 -48.16 -4.76
C GLU A 15 -27.24 -48.46 -5.89
N ILE A 16 -28.07 -49.48 -5.71
CA ILE A 16 -29.16 -49.85 -6.61
C ILE A 16 -30.42 -49.87 -5.75
N THR A 17 -31.33 -48.93 -5.99
CA THR A 17 -32.55 -48.78 -5.19
C THR A 17 -33.61 -47.96 -5.92
N ASP A 18 -34.88 -48.26 -5.62
CA ASP A 18 -36.06 -47.46 -5.98
C ASP A 18 -36.66 -46.74 -4.74
N TYR A 19 -35.88 -46.61 -3.66
CA TYR A 19 -36.30 -45.95 -2.42
C TYR A 19 -36.82 -44.52 -2.69
N PRO A 20 -37.93 -44.07 -2.05
CA PRO A 20 -38.71 -44.75 -1.01
C PRO A 20 -39.85 -45.66 -1.53
N LYS A 21 -39.95 -45.93 -2.84
CA LYS A 21 -41.03 -46.80 -3.38
C LYS A 21 -40.90 -48.23 -2.89
N THR A 22 -39.67 -48.70 -2.67
CA THR A 22 -39.35 -49.96 -2.00
C THR A 22 -38.48 -49.67 -0.77
N ASP A 23 -38.63 -50.48 0.28
CA ASP A 23 -37.85 -50.35 1.52
C ASP A 23 -36.43 -50.95 1.41
N SER A 24 -36.02 -51.35 0.21
CA SER A 24 -34.82 -52.15 -0.01
C SER A 24 -33.75 -51.38 -0.79
N ILE A 25 -32.51 -51.43 -0.29
CA ILE A 25 -31.34 -50.80 -0.89
C ILE A 25 -30.25 -51.86 -1.05
N LEU A 26 -29.82 -52.11 -2.30
CA LEU A 26 -28.67 -52.96 -2.57
C LEU A 26 -27.43 -52.10 -2.76
N TYR A 27 -26.39 -52.36 -1.97
CA TYR A 27 -25.09 -51.70 -2.10
C TYR A 27 -24.01 -52.72 -2.46
N THR A 28 -23.13 -52.36 -3.39
CA THR A 28 -21.94 -53.15 -3.72
C THR A 28 -20.72 -52.25 -3.80
N ASP A 29 -19.61 -52.64 -3.18
CA ASP A 29 -18.31 -51.96 -3.28
C ASP A 29 -17.41 -52.57 -4.37
N GLY A 30 -17.97 -53.46 -5.19
CA GLY A 30 -17.27 -54.22 -6.22
C GLY A 30 -16.66 -55.55 -5.73
N LYS A 31 -16.51 -55.75 -4.41
CA LYS A 31 -16.01 -56.99 -3.78
C LYS A 31 -17.04 -57.66 -2.87
N ARG A 32 -17.78 -56.86 -2.10
CA ARG A 32 -18.83 -57.26 -1.16
C ARG A 32 -20.13 -56.56 -1.53
N SER A 33 -21.24 -57.23 -1.24
CA SER A 33 -22.57 -56.70 -1.44
C SER A 33 -23.38 -56.84 -0.16
N TYR A 34 -24.15 -55.81 0.14
CA TYR A 34 -25.01 -55.68 1.32
C TYR A 34 -26.40 -55.35 0.84
N ASN A 35 -27.40 -56.08 1.32
CA ASN A 35 -28.80 -55.78 1.09
C ASN A 35 -29.38 -55.19 2.37
N TYR A 36 -29.92 -53.98 2.30
CA TYR A 36 -30.52 -53.26 3.42
C TYR A 36 -32.02 -53.19 3.23
N LYS A 37 -32.78 -53.59 4.25
CA LYS A 37 -34.22 -53.37 4.34
C LYS A 37 -34.49 -52.33 5.44
N ILE A 38 -34.86 -51.13 5.04
CA ILE A 38 -35.04 -49.97 5.92
C ILE A 38 -36.37 -50.11 6.67
N LYS A 39 -36.30 -50.22 8.00
CA LYS A 39 -37.51 -50.27 8.85
C LYS A 39 -37.88 -48.90 9.37
N GLN A 40 -36.88 -48.08 9.68
CA GLN A 40 -37.07 -46.72 10.17
C GLN A 40 -35.87 -45.88 9.76
N GLU A 41 -36.10 -44.75 9.09
CA GLU A 41 -35.02 -43.89 8.57
C GLU A 41 -34.20 -43.19 9.66
N GLY A 42 -34.83 -42.86 10.79
CA GLY A 42 -34.22 -42.01 11.83
C GLY A 42 -33.92 -40.58 11.35
N LEU A 43 -33.64 -39.69 12.29
CA LEU A 43 -33.38 -38.26 12.04
C LEU A 43 -32.00 -37.86 12.56
N TYR A 44 -31.37 -36.87 11.91
CA TYR A 44 -30.15 -36.28 12.44
C TYR A 44 -30.45 -35.38 13.64
N PRO A 45 -29.82 -35.62 14.80
CA PRO A 45 -29.92 -34.72 15.94
C PRO A 45 -29.45 -33.29 15.62
N GLN A 46 -29.81 -32.34 16.49
CA GLN A 46 -29.39 -30.95 16.37
C GLN A 46 -27.88 -30.79 16.68
N PRO A 47 -27.21 -29.72 16.18
CA PRO A 47 -25.77 -29.52 16.31
C PRO A 47 -25.11 -29.74 17.69
N PRO A 48 -25.73 -29.43 18.85
CA PRO A 48 -25.07 -29.70 20.14
C PRO A 48 -24.93 -31.19 20.49
N ILE A 49 -25.68 -32.09 19.85
CA ILE A 49 -25.69 -33.53 20.14
C ILE A 49 -25.37 -34.40 18.91
N LEU A 50 -25.16 -33.81 17.73
CA LEU A 50 -24.91 -34.56 16.50
C LEU A 50 -23.48 -35.15 16.47
N VAL A 51 -23.37 -36.48 16.39
CA VAL A 51 -22.08 -37.19 16.33
C VAL A 51 -21.80 -37.71 14.91
N TYR A 52 -20.51 -37.86 14.59
CA TYR A 52 -20.01 -38.37 13.30
C TYR A 52 -19.19 -39.66 13.49
N THR A 53 -19.20 -40.54 12.49
CA THR A 53 -18.33 -41.73 12.47
C THR A 53 -16.85 -41.34 12.37
N GLN A 54 -15.96 -42.09 13.01
CA GLN A 54 -14.51 -41.90 12.92
C GLN A 54 -13.93 -42.52 11.63
N GLY A 55 -12.97 -41.85 10.98
CA GLY A 55 -12.28 -42.34 9.77
C GLY A 55 -12.10 -41.28 8.66
N LYS A 56 -11.60 -41.70 7.48
CA LYS A 56 -11.39 -40.82 6.31
C LYS A 56 -12.69 -40.18 5.80
N ASN A 57 -13.81 -40.91 5.86
CA ASN A 57 -15.14 -40.41 5.55
C ASN A 57 -15.96 -40.29 6.85
N LYS A 58 -16.33 -39.06 7.22
CA LYS A 58 -17.14 -38.77 8.41
C LYS A 58 -18.62 -38.72 8.03
N TYR A 59 -19.41 -39.68 8.52
CA TYR A 59 -20.86 -39.75 8.28
C TYR A 59 -21.64 -39.32 9.53
N LYS A 60 -22.71 -38.54 9.35
CA LYS A 60 -23.62 -38.13 10.42
C LYS A 60 -24.37 -39.37 10.95
N ILE A 61 -24.50 -39.49 12.27
CA ILE A 61 -25.15 -40.64 12.90
C ILE A 61 -26.62 -40.31 13.24
N PRO A 62 -27.60 -41.02 12.65
CA PRO A 62 -29.02 -40.75 12.89
C PRO A 62 -29.49 -41.29 14.26
N ASN A 63 -30.55 -40.69 14.81
CA ASN A 63 -31.28 -41.15 15.99
C ASN A 63 -32.60 -41.81 15.57
N GLY A 64 -33.01 -42.87 16.27
CA GLY A 64 -34.23 -43.61 15.96
C GLY A 64 -34.16 -44.36 14.62
N TYR A 65 -32.98 -44.87 14.27
CA TYR A 65 -32.74 -45.55 13.00
C TYR A 65 -32.79 -47.07 13.16
N CYS A 66 -33.44 -47.76 12.22
CA CYS A 66 -33.55 -49.21 12.19
C CYS A 66 -33.42 -49.77 10.77
N VAL A 67 -32.52 -50.74 10.59
CA VAL A 67 -32.28 -51.42 9.31
C VAL A 67 -32.02 -52.90 9.51
N GLU A 68 -32.56 -53.74 8.63
CA GLU A 68 -32.15 -55.13 8.50
C GLU A 68 -31.08 -55.25 7.41
N THR A 69 -29.91 -55.77 7.77
CA THR A 69 -28.77 -55.88 6.85
C THR A 69 -28.47 -57.35 6.59
N THR A 70 -28.49 -57.75 5.32
CA THR A 70 -28.09 -59.08 4.88
C THR A 70 -26.79 -59.02 4.07
N TRP A 71 -25.81 -59.85 4.43
CA TRP A 71 -24.55 -59.98 3.70
C TRP A 71 -24.08 -61.44 3.62
N GLY A 72 -23.22 -61.74 2.63
CA GLY A 72 -22.72 -63.10 2.35
C GLY A 72 -23.28 -63.71 1.06
N ARG A 73 -22.77 -64.88 0.67
CA ARG A 73 -23.16 -65.60 -0.56
C ARG A 73 -23.71 -66.98 -0.23
N GLY A 74 -24.73 -67.42 -0.96
CA GLY A 74 -25.36 -68.74 -0.78
C GLY A 74 -25.84 -68.98 0.64
N GLU A 75 -25.57 -70.17 1.17
CA GLU A 75 -25.93 -70.62 2.52
C GLU A 75 -25.21 -69.85 3.65
N LYS A 76 -24.17 -69.05 3.31
CA LYS A 76 -23.45 -68.19 4.27
C LYS A 76 -24.08 -66.81 4.43
N LYS A 77 -25.25 -66.55 3.84
CA LYS A 77 -26.00 -65.31 4.06
C LYS A 77 -26.37 -65.20 5.54
N LYS A 78 -26.04 -64.06 6.14
CA LYS A 78 -26.46 -63.70 7.49
C LYS A 78 -27.26 -62.42 7.42
N THR A 79 -28.33 -62.36 8.21
CA THR A 79 -29.17 -61.18 8.36
C THR A 79 -29.15 -60.76 9.82
N VAL A 80 -28.94 -59.47 10.06
CA VAL A 80 -29.01 -58.87 11.40
C VAL A 80 -29.88 -57.64 11.35
N LYS A 81 -30.45 -57.26 12.51
CA LYS A 81 -31.24 -56.05 12.65
C LYS A 81 -30.48 -55.02 13.47
N CYS A 82 -30.12 -53.92 12.84
CA CYS A 82 -29.30 -52.85 13.42
C CYS A 82 -30.18 -51.67 13.86
N PHE A 83 -29.88 -51.13 15.04
CA PHE A 83 -30.56 -50.00 15.65
C PHE A 83 -29.56 -48.94 16.12
N ILE A 84 -29.90 -47.67 15.93
CA ILE A 84 -29.15 -46.53 16.47
C ILE A 84 -30.11 -45.60 17.20
N ASN A 85 -29.89 -45.47 18.51
CA ASN A 85 -30.63 -44.55 19.38
C ASN A 85 -29.64 -43.69 20.16
N TYR A 86 -30.03 -42.47 20.52
CA TYR A 86 -29.24 -41.60 21.38
C TYR A 86 -29.73 -41.71 22.83
N VAL A 87 -28.83 -42.06 23.73
CA VAL A 87 -29.07 -42.12 25.18
C VAL A 87 -28.11 -41.12 25.82
N GLU A 88 -28.62 -40.18 26.63
CA GLU A 88 -27.81 -39.14 27.28
C GLU A 88 -26.91 -38.35 26.30
N GLY A 89 -27.41 -38.08 25.09
CA GLY A 89 -26.68 -37.34 24.06
C GLY A 89 -25.60 -38.12 23.32
N LYS A 90 -25.43 -39.43 23.58
CA LYS A 90 -24.46 -40.30 22.88
C LYS A 90 -25.16 -41.42 22.10
N PRO A 91 -24.65 -41.81 20.91
CA PRO A 91 -25.24 -42.90 20.13
C PRO A 91 -24.95 -44.27 20.75
N LEU A 92 -26.00 -45.05 20.95
CA LEU A 92 -25.98 -46.46 21.30
C LEU A 92 -26.26 -47.29 20.05
N PHE A 93 -25.29 -48.13 19.67
CA PHE A 93 -25.37 -49.04 18.52
C PHE A 93 -25.80 -50.41 19.01
N LYS A 94 -26.99 -50.86 18.62
CA LYS A 94 -27.53 -52.17 18.98
C LYS A 94 -27.72 -53.03 17.74
N ILE A 95 -27.37 -54.30 17.81
CA ILE A 95 -27.53 -55.27 16.73
C ILE A 95 -28.20 -56.51 17.30
N MET A 96 -29.33 -56.89 16.72
CA MET A 96 -30.05 -58.11 17.06
C MET A 96 -29.76 -59.18 16.00
N TYR A 97 -29.50 -60.41 16.44
CA TYR A 97 -29.11 -61.56 15.62
C TYR A 97 -29.68 -62.87 16.20
N GLY A 98 -29.44 -64.01 15.57
CA GLY A 98 -30.02 -65.29 15.98
C GLY A 98 -31.40 -65.57 15.37
N ILE A 99 -32.03 -66.68 15.78
CA ILE A 99 -33.36 -67.08 15.28
C ILE A 99 -34.37 -66.01 15.72
N ASN A 100 -35.11 -65.45 14.76
CA ASN A 100 -36.07 -64.34 15.00
C ASN A 100 -35.48 -63.12 15.71
N PHE A 101 -34.15 -62.89 15.59
CA PHE A 101 -33.44 -61.79 16.26
C PHE A 101 -33.50 -61.84 17.81
N SER A 102 -33.51 -63.04 18.40
CA SER A 102 -33.61 -63.25 19.85
C SER A 102 -32.38 -62.81 20.66
N GLU A 103 -31.21 -62.71 20.03
CA GLU A 103 -29.96 -62.33 20.68
C GLU A 103 -29.56 -60.89 20.34
N GLU A 104 -28.84 -60.22 21.23
CA GLU A 104 -28.39 -58.85 21.01
C GLU A 104 -26.95 -58.57 21.44
N VAL A 105 -26.34 -57.63 20.74
CA VAL A 105 -25.07 -57.00 21.11
C VAL A 105 -25.26 -55.50 21.02
N GLN A 106 -24.68 -54.77 21.98
CA GLN A 106 -24.70 -53.32 21.99
C GLN A 106 -23.31 -52.73 22.25
N SER A 107 -23.10 -51.51 21.76
CA SER A 107 -21.91 -50.72 22.05
C SER A 107 -22.26 -49.23 22.08
N ASN A 108 -21.77 -48.53 23.10
CA ASN A 108 -21.78 -47.07 23.20
C ASN A 108 -20.46 -46.43 22.71
N ILE A 109 -19.51 -47.24 22.22
CA ILE A 109 -18.19 -46.79 21.76
C ILE A 109 -18.22 -46.46 20.26
N SER A 110 -18.59 -47.43 19.42
CA SER A 110 -18.69 -47.22 17.97
C SER A 110 -19.54 -48.29 17.29
N SER A 111 -20.07 -47.97 16.10
CA SER A 111 -20.78 -48.93 15.24
C SER A 111 -19.90 -50.12 14.86
N THR A 112 -18.59 -49.91 14.69
CA THR A 112 -17.64 -50.96 14.30
C THR A 112 -17.37 -51.92 15.46
N THR A 113 -17.35 -51.42 16.70
CA THR A 113 -17.22 -52.25 17.91
C THR A 113 -18.41 -53.20 18.03
N ALA A 114 -19.65 -52.69 17.88
CA ALA A 114 -20.85 -53.53 17.88
C ALA A 114 -20.83 -54.56 16.73
N ALA A 115 -20.44 -54.13 15.53
CA ALA A 115 -20.41 -54.99 14.35
C ALA A 115 -19.42 -56.16 14.48
N ASN A 116 -18.23 -55.91 15.01
CA ASN A 116 -17.24 -56.97 15.24
C ASN A 116 -17.61 -57.90 16.40
N ALA A 117 -18.29 -57.38 17.43
CA ALA A 117 -18.79 -58.20 18.52
C ALA A 117 -19.86 -59.21 18.05
N VAL A 118 -20.80 -58.80 17.17
CA VAL A 118 -21.73 -59.74 16.53
C VAL A 118 -21.03 -60.70 15.59
N LEU A 119 -20.02 -60.23 14.83
CA LEU A 119 -19.30 -61.09 13.91
C LEU A 119 -18.59 -62.25 14.64
N ARG A 120 -17.99 -61.98 15.82
CA ARG A 120 -17.38 -63.03 16.67
C ARG A 120 -18.40 -64.03 17.20
N LYS A 121 -19.63 -63.58 17.48
CA LYS A 121 -20.73 -64.47 17.90
C LYS A 121 -21.25 -65.33 16.75
N LEU A 122 -21.38 -64.76 15.56
CA LEU A 122 -21.83 -65.48 14.36
C LEU A 122 -20.79 -66.44 13.78
N PHE A 123 -19.49 -66.17 14.00
CA PHE A 123 -18.38 -66.98 13.49
C PHE A 123 -17.29 -67.17 14.56
N PRO A 124 -17.51 -68.02 15.58
CA PRO A 124 -16.58 -68.21 16.69
C PRO A 124 -15.19 -68.71 16.27
N LEU A 125 -15.12 -69.47 15.16
CA LEU A 125 -13.88 -70.07 14.63
C LEU A 125 -13.05 -69.10 13.76
N ASN A 126 -13.45 -67.83 13.62
CA ASN A 126 -12.86 -66.91 12.65
C ASN A 126 -12.42 -65.57 13.28
N GLU A 127 -11.46 -65.64 14.21
CA GLU A 127 -11.01 -64.51 15.04
C GLU A 127 -10.40 -63.33 14.27
N LYS A 128 -9.84 -63.57 13.07
CA LYS A 128 -9.16 -62.53 12.27
C LYS A 128 -10.10 -61.71 11.38
N SER A 129 -11.36 -62.11 11.25
CA SER A 129 -12.31 -61.42 10.38
C SER A 129 -12.87 -60.17 11.06
N LEU A 130 -12.86 -59.04 10.34
CA LEU A 130 -13.45 -57.77 10.77
C LEU A 130 -14.49 -57.28 9.76
N ILE A 131 -15.52 -56.60 10.27
CA ILE A 131 -16.56 -55.97 9.48
C ILE A 131 -16.69 -54.49 9.85
N SER A 132 -16.90 -53.65 8.83
CA SER A 132 -17.08 -52.22 9.03
C SER A 132 -18.48 -51.95 9.59
N GLY A 133 -18.56 -51.26 10.73
CA GLY A 133 -19.85 -50.85 11.29
C GLY A 133 -20.59 -49.87 10.38
N VAL A 134 -19.87 -49.01 9.66
CA VAL A 134 -20.47 -48.08 8.68
C VAL A 134 -21.20 -48.82 7.56
N HIS A 135 -20.68 -49.99 7.15
CA HIS A 135 -21.34 -50.84 6.17
C HIS A 135 -22.44 -51.67 6.80
N LEU A 136 -22.19 -52.32 7.94
CA LEU A 136 -23.22 -53.17 8.57
C LEU A 136 -24.49 -52.38 8.94
N PHE A 137 -24.35 -51.13 9.39
CA PHE A 137 -25.48 -50.24 9.68
C PHE A 137 -25.98 -49.44 8.47
N GLY A 138 -25.32 -49.49 7.30
CA GLY A 138 -25.73 -48.69 6.14
C GLY A 138 -25.66 -47.17 6.36
N ILE A 139 -24.79 -46.67 7.25
CA ILE A 139 -24.72 -45.23 7.60
C ILE A 139 -24.22 -44.38 6.41
N HIS A 140 -23.46 -45.00 5.51
CA HIS A 140 -22.88 -44.36 4.32
C HIS A 140 -23.86 -44.18 3.17
N LEU A 141 -25.07 -44.77 3.23
CA LEU A 141 -26.02 -44.77 2.13
C LEU A 141 -26.43 -43.34 1.75
N ILE A 142 -26.10 -42.93 0.53
CA ILE A 142 -26.35 -41.58 0.01
C ILE A 142 -27.85 -41.32 -0.09
N THR A 143 -28.60 -42.34 -0.49
CA THR A 143 -30.07 -42.29 -0.62
C THR A 143 -30.74 -41.87 0.70
N LEU A 144 -30.34 -42.47 1.82
CA LEU A 144 -30.88 -42.12 3.15
C LEU A 144 -30.37 -40.78 3.67
N LYS A 145 -29.16 -40.37 3.30
CA LYS A 145 -28.65 -39.04 3.63
C LYS A 145 -29.53 -37.96 2.97
N GLN A 146 -29.84 -38.11 1.69
CA GLN A 146 -30.69 -37.18 0.94
C GLN A 146 -32.11 -37.13 1.51
N ALA A 147 -32.71 -38.28 1.83
CA ALA A 147 -34.04 -38.35 2.45
C ALA A 147 -34.11 -37.54 3.76
N ARG A 148 -33.13 -37.73 4.66
CA ARG A 148 -33.06 -37.02 5.96
C ARG A 148 -32.79 -35.53 5.82
N GLU A 149 -32.06 -35.10 4.80
CA GLU A 149 -31.74 -33.68 4.56
C GLU A 149 -32.92 -32.94 3.90
N ASN A 150 -33.73 -33.60 3.07
CA ASN A 150 -34.96 -33.04 2.48
C ASN A 150 -36.08 -32.79 3.52
N ILE A 151 -36.11 -33.54 4.63
CA ILE A 151 -37.05 -33.27 5.74
C ILE A 151 -36.70 -31.94 6.45
N ARG A 152 -35.43 -31.53 6.47
CA ARG A 152 -35.02 -30.23 7.04
C ARG A 152 -35.44 -29.04 6.17
N SER A 153 -35.39 -29.14 4.84
CA SER A 153 -35.82 -28.04 3.96
C SER A 153 -37.32 -27.73 4.13
N THR A 154 -38.12 -28.74 4.46
CA THR A 154 -39.56 -28.56 4.73
C THR A 154 -39.82 -27.87 6.09
N LYS A 155 -38.92 -28.02 7.07
CA LYS A 155 -38.99 -27.33 8.38
C LYS A 155 -38.36 -25.93 8.38
N GLU A 156 -37.45 -25.62 7.46
CA GLU A 156 -36.82 -24.29 7.33
C GLU A 156 -37.78 -23.20 6.82
N ASN A 157 -38.91 -23.57 6.19
CA ASN A 157 -39.93 -22.63 5.75
C ASN A 157 -40.73 -21.97 6.90
N ASN A 158 -40.54 -22.40 8.16
CA ASN A 158 -41.19 -21.84 9.35
C ASN A 158 -40.22 -21.10 10.30
N ILE A 159 -39.11 -20.56 9.79
CA ILE A 159 -38.27 -19.63 10.57
C ILE A 159 -38.75 -18.21 10.27
N GLN A 160 -39.43 -17.56 11.22
CA GLN A 160 -39.65 -16.11 11.15
C GLN A 160 -38.29 -15.42 10.98
N LEU A 161 -38.06 -14.85 9.80
CA LEU A 161 -36.83 -14.13 9.50
C LEU A 161 -36.78 -12.89 10.40
N ILE A 162 -35.68 -12.72 11.13
CA ILE A 162 -35.39 -11.51 11.91
C ILE A 162 -35.53 -10.30 10.98
N SER A 163 -36.27 -9.28 11.43
CA SER A 163 -36.43 -7.99 10.74
C SER A 163 -35.06 -7.41 10.36
N LEU A 164 -35.00 -6.70 9.23
CA LEU A 164 -33.77 -6.08 8.74
C LEU A 164 -33.14 -5.12 9.77
N GLU A 165 -33.96 -4.46 10.59
CA GLU A 165 -33.54 -3.55 11.68
C GLU A 165 -32.75 -4.24 12.80
N HIS A 166 -32.95 -5.54 12.98
CA HIS A 166 -32.28 -6.33 14.02
C HIS A 166 -31.24 -7.31 13.44
N CYS A 167 -30.94 -7.19 12.15
CA CYS A 167 -29.98 -8.04 11.48
C CYS A 167 -28.56 -7.49 11.64
N SER A 168 -27.62 -8.35 12.08
CA SER A 168 -26.20 -8.04 11.98
C SER A 168 -25.76 -7.92 10.53
N LYS A 169 -24.73 -7.09 10.26
CA LYS A 169 -24.16 -6.88 8.93
C LYS A 169 -23.77 -8.19 8.23
N SER A 170 -23.28 -9.18 8.98
CA SER A 170 -22.97 -10.53 8.47
C SER A 170 -24.21 -11.29 8.00
N THR A 171 -25.31 -11.20 8.75
CA THR A 171 -26.59 -11.86 8.39
C THR A 171 -27.18 -11.23 7.14
N LEU A 172 -27.11 -9.90 7.04
CA LEU A 172 -27.55 -9.12 5.88
C LEU A 172 -26.77 -9.51 4.62
N ASN A 173 -25.44 -9.60 4.70
CA ASN A 173 -24.58 -10.06 3.59
C ASN A 173 -24.90 -11.50 3.15
N LYS A 174 -25.17 -12.41 4.10
CA LYS A 174 -25.56 -13.79 3.77
C LYS A 174 -26.89 -13.84 3.03
N ARG A 175 -27.86 -12.99 3.40
CA ARG A 175 -29.14 -12.87 2.71
C ARG A 175 -28.97 -12.30 1.30
N GLN A 176 -28.19 -11.22 1.14
CA GLN A 176 -27.83 -10.66 -0.18
C GLN A 176 -27.19 -11.72 -1.09
N HIS A 177 -26.18 -12.46 -0.59
CA HIS A 177 -25.52 -13.52 -1.37
C HIS A 177 -26.47 -14.65 -1.77
N LYS A 178 -27.37 -15.07 -0.86
CA LYS A 178 -28.36 -16.10 -1.15
C LYS A 178 -29.33 -15.64 -2.25
N PHE A 179 -29.87 -14.43 -2.10
CA PHE A 179 -30.77 -13.81 -3.09
C PHE A 179 -30.09 -13.69 -4.45
N GLY A 180 -28.88 -13.12 -4.48
CA GLY A 180 -28.12 -12.96 -5.71
C GLY A 180 -27.78 -14.29 -6.40
N ASN A 181 -27.38 -15.31 -5.66
CA ASN A 181 -27.09 -16.62 -6.26
C ASN A 181 -28.35 -17.28 -6.84
N GLN A 182 -29.48 -17.17 -6.16
CA GLN A 182 -30.76 -17.69 -6.66
C GLN A 182 -31.17 -16.96 -7.94
N LEU A 183 -31.06 -15.63 -7.98
CA LEU A 183 -31.39 -14.85 -9.17
C LEU A 183 -30.49 -15.19 -10.35
N LYS A 184 -29.16 -15.32 -10.12
CA LYS A 184 -28.20 -15.72 -11.15
C LYS A 184 -28.55 -17.06 -11.77
N GLN A 185 -28.86 -18.05 -10.93
CA GLN A 185 -29.26 -19.38 -11.39
C GLN A 185 -30.56 -19.31 -12.19
N HIS A 186 -31.54 -18.53 -11.74
CA HIS A 186 -32.80 -18.37 -12.43
C HIS A 186 -32.63 -17.72 -13.81
N VAL A 187 -31.86 -16.63 -13.90
CA VAL A 187 -31.56 -15.95 -15.17
C VAL A 187 -30.82 -16.86 -16.14
N GLN A 188 -29.92 -17.73 -15.67
CA GLN A 188 -29.25 -18.72 -16.53
C GLN A 188 -30.22 -19.76 -17.08
N VAL A 189 -31.10 -20.30 -16.22
CA VAL A 189 -32.10 -21.30 -16.62
C VAL A 189 -33.11 -20.70 -17.61
N GLU A 190 -33.72 -19.56 -17.28
CA GLU A 190 -34.70 -18.92 -18.17
C GLU A 190 -34.04 -18.37 -19.44
N GLY A 191 -32.81 -17.84 -19.32
CA GLY A 191 -32.02 -17.40 -20.46
C GLY A 191 -31.81 -18.51 -21.49
N SER A 192 -31.48 -19.72 -21.05
CA SER A 192 -31.35 -20.87 -21.97
C SER A 192 -32.65 -21.27 -22.67
N LYS A 193 -33.82 -20.98 -22.07
CA LYS A 193 -35.12 -21.27 -22.70
C LYS A 193 -35.50 -20.24 -23.76
N ILE A 194 -35.16 -18.97 -23.52
CA ILE A 194 -35.53 -17.84 -24.40
C ILE A 194 -34.52 -17.68 -25.55
N TYR A 195 -33.23 -17.75 -25.25
CA TYR A 195 -32.14 -17.45 -26.18
C TYR A 195 -31.42 -18.70 -26.72
N GLY A 196 -31.87 -19.90 -26.33
CA GLY A 196 -31.38 -21.16 -26.88
C GLY A 196 -29.89 -21.42 -26.61
N LYS A 197 -29.06 -21.37 -27.67
CA LYS A 197 -27.61 -21.63 -27.59
C LYS A 197 -26.81 -20.41 -27.13
N ASP A 198 -27.40 -19.22 -27.12
CA ASP A 198 -26.70 -18.01 -26.73
C ASP A 198 -26.60 -17.92 -25.20
N GLN A 199 -25.38 -17.67 -24.71
CA GLN A 199 -25.10 -17.66 -23.28
C GLN A 199 -25.58 -16.35 -22.63
N VAL A 200 -26.65 -16.43 -21.84
CA VAL A 200 -27.13 -15.29 -21.03
C VAL A 200 -26.24 -15.11 -19.79
N VAL A 201 -25.65 -13.93 -19.66
CA VAL A 201 -24.81 -13.56 -18.51
C VAL A 201 -25.44 -12.40 -17.75
N LEU A 202 -25.77 -12.65 -16.49
CA LEU A 202 -26.21 -11.61 -15.57
C LEU A 202 -25.00 -10.79 -15.11
N LYS A 203 -25.00 -9.47 -15.38
CA LYS A 203 -23.86 -8.58 -15.09
C LYS A 203 -23.96 -7.90 -13.74
N GLN A 204 -25.12 -7.33 -13.42
CA GLN A 204 -25.37 -6.56 -12.21
C GLN A 204 -26.85 -6.64 -11.84
N ILE A 205 -27.17 -6.57 -10.55
CA ILE A 205 -28.53 -6.34 -10.05
C ILE A 205 -28.46 -5.19 -9.05
N SER A 206 -29.40 -4.25 -9.15
CA SER A 206 -29.68 -3.26 -8.12
C SER A 206 -31.13 -3.43 -7.64
N TYR A 207 -31.35 -3.42 -6.33
CA TYR A 207 -32.67 -3.57 -5.71
C TYR A 207 -32.71 -2.88 -4.36
N SER A 208 -33.90 -2.50 -3.89
CA SER A 208 -34.08 -1.86 -2.59
C SER A 208 -35.02 -2.67 -1.69
N ILE A 209 -34.78 -2.62 -0.38
CA ILE A 209 -35.69 -3.17 0.62
C ILE A 209 -35.84 -2.15 1.74
N ARG A 210 -37.04 -1.55 1.88
CA ARG A 210 -37.35 -0.53 2.91
C ARG A 210 -36.28 0.56 2.99
N ASP A 211 -36.01 1.20 1.85
CA ASP A 211 -35.05 2.31 1.70
C ASP A 211 -33.57 1.97 1.88
N MET A 212 -33.23 0.67 2.01
CA MET A 212 -31.85 0.21 1.86
C MET A 212 -31.62 -0.25 0.42
N ASP A 213 -30.70 0.40 -0.26
CA ASP A 213 -30.26 0.01 -1.60
C ASP A 213 -29.19 -1.08 -1.55
N PHE A 214 -29.33 -2.04 -2.44
CA PHE A 214 -28.48 -3.20 -2.59
C PHE A 214 -27.99 -3.28 -4.02
N GLN A 215 -26.69 -3.51 -4.20
CA GLN A 215 -26.07 -3.75 -5.51
C GLN A 215 -25.25 -5.04 -5.47
N ILE A 216 -25.42 -5.89 -6.49
CA ILE A 216 -24.67 -7.13 -6.67
C ILE A 216 -24.07 -7.14 -8.07
N ASP A 217 -22.75 -7.06 -8.16
CA ASP A 217 -22.00 -7.14 -9.41
C ASP A 217 -21.46 -8.57 -9.63
N TYR A 218 -21.76 -9.16 -10.80
CA TYR A 218 -21.39 -10.53 -11.18
C TYR A 218 -20.27 -10.59 -12.22
N GLU A 219 -20.07 -9.50 -12.97
CA GLU A 219 -18.95 -9.31 -13.88
C GLU A 219 -18.08 -8.15 -13.37
N GLU A 220 -16.96 -8.47 -12.71
CA GLU A 220 -15.82 -7.55 -12.71
C GLU A 220 -14.76 -8.16 -13.61
N LYS A 221 -14.46 -7.50 -14.75
CA LYS A 221 -13.22 -7.80 -15.48
C LYS A 221 -12.06 -7.58 -14.50
N ASN A 222 -11.22 -8.59 -14.29
CA ASN A 222 -10.12 -8.53 -13.31
C ASN A 222 -9.26 -7.26 -13.48
N ASP A 223 -9.02 -6.85 -14.71
CA ASP A 223 -8.24 -5.64 -15.02
C ASP A 223 -8.90 -4.34 -14.52
N ILE A 224 -10.23 -4.24 -14.60
CA ILE A 224 -10.98 -3.06 -14.10
C ILE A 224 -10.93 -3.02 -12.58
N LYS A 225 -11.03 -4.19 -11.92
CA LYS A 225 -10.94 -4.29 -10.47
C LYS A 225 -9.55 -3.88 -9.96
N GLU A 226 -8.50 -4.31 -10.65
CA GLU A 226 -7.13 -3.93 -10.32
C GLU A 226 -6.88 -2.43 -10.54
N LYS A 227 -7.32 -1.86 -11.68
CA LYS A 227 -7.25 -0.41 -11.93
C LYS A 227 -7.98 0.41 -10.86
N LYS A 228 -9.19 -0.01 -10.45
CA LYS A 228 -9.96 0.63 -9.37
C LYS A 228 -9.20 0.58 -8.04
N LEU A 229 -8.61 -0.57 -7.70
CA LEU A 229 -7.81 -0.72 -6.48
C LEU A 229 -6.56 0.15 -6.50
N ILE A 230 -5.83 0.19 -7.61
CA ILE A 230 -4.65 1.05 -7.78
C ILE A 230 -5.04 2.53 -7.62
N SER A 231 -6.12 2.97 -8.26
CA SER A 231 -6.63 4.35 -8.16
C SER A 231 -7.01 4.71 -6.73
N ALA A 232 -7.65 3.79 -6.01
CA ALA A 232 -7.99 4.00 -4.60
C ALA A 232 -6.75 4.07 -3.70
N VAL A 233 -5.73 3.22 -3.94
CA VAL A 233 -4.45 3.30 -3.23
C VAL A 233 -3.76 4.64 -3.52
N GLN A 234 -3.73 5.08 -4.78
CA GLN A 234 -3.16 6.37 -5.17
C GLN A 234 -3.86 7.54 -4.46
N ALA A 235 -5.20 7.55 -4.43
CA ALA A 235 -5.96 8.58 -3.74
C ALA A 235 -5.66 8.61 -2.24
N ILE A 236 -5.50 7.44 -1.60
CA ILE A 236 -5.14 7.34 -0.18
C ILE A 236 -3.73 7.88 0.08
N ASP A 237 -2.77 7.47 -0.74
CA ASP A 237 -1.38 7.87 -0.58
C ASP A 237 -1.19 9.38 -0.82
N LEU A 238 -1.71 9.93 -1.92
CA LEU A 238 -1.53 11.35 -2.28
C LEU A 238 -2.28 12.31 -1.34
N ASN A 239 -3.35 11.86 -0.69
CA ASN A 239 -4.11 12.65 0.29
C ASN A 239 -3.80 12.28 1.74
N TYR A 240 -2.80 11.42 1.98
CA TYR A 240 -2.38 10.97 3.31
C TYR A 240 -3.54 10.47 4.19
N ILE A 241 -4.49 9.73 3.59
CA ILE A 241 -5.69 9.27 4.31
C ILE A 241 -5.28 8.17 5.30
N PRO A 242 -5.50 8.35 6.61
CA PRO A 242 -5.22 7.33 7.61
C PRO A 242 -6.01 6.05 7.35
N ARG A 243 -5.43 4.92 7.73
CA ARG A 243 -6.05 3.59 7.59
C ARG A 243 -7.40 3.51 8.30
N GLU A 244 -7.50 4.12 9.48
CA GLU A 244 -8.72 4.12 10.30
C GLU A 244 -9.82 4.96 9.64
N ASP A 245 -9.47 6.12 9.09
CA ASP A 245 -10.40 7.00 8.39
C ASP A 245 -10.95 6.35 7.12
N TYR A 246 -10.10 5.74 6.30
CA TYR A 246 -10.57 4.99 5.13
C TYR A 246 -11.42 3.78 5.55
N ARG A 247 -11.09 3.11 6.66
CA ARG A 247 -11.89 2.00 7.18
C ARG A 247 -13.27 2.48 7.62
N ALA A 248 -13.38 3.64 8.24
CA ALA A 248 -14.65 4.26 8.62
C ALA A 248 -15.48 4.61 7.37
N LEU A 249 -14.85 5.22 6.35
CA LEU A 249 -15.48 5.54 5.07
C LEU A 249 -16.03 4.28 4.37
N ALA A 250 -15.21 3.25 4.22
CA ALA A 250 -15.59 1.97 3.61
C ALA A 250 -16.54 1.13 4.49
N ALA A 251 -16.80 1.53 5.73
CA ALA A 251 -17.83 0.91 6.56
C ALA A 251 -19.21 1.45 6.23
N VAL A 252 -19.32 2.71 5.80
CA VAL A 252 -20.59 3.38 5.46
C VAL A 252 -20.97 3.10 4.00
N GLU A 253 -20.04 3.30 3.07
CA GLU A 253 -20.29 3.11 1.64
C GLU A 253 -20.00 1.67 1.21
N SER A 254 -21.03 0.95 0.75
CA SER A 254 -20.91 -0.45 0.34
C SER A 254 -20.15 -0.65 -0.97
N ASN A 255 -20.11 0.36 -1.83
CA ASN A 255 -19.43 0.30 -3.13
C ASN A 255 -17.91 0.51 -3.03
N LEU A 256 -17.40 0.96 -1.88
CA LEU A 256 -15.97 1.12 -1.67
C LEU A 256 -15.30 -0.22 -1.36
N GLN A 257 -14.10 -0.40 -1.92
CA GLN A 257 -13.28 -1.57 -1.65
C GLN A 257 -12.87 -1.60 -0.18
N ARG A 258 -12.94 -2.78 0.43
CA ARG A 258 -12.59 -2.95 1.85
C ARG A 258 -11.13 -2.59 2.10
N GLU A 259 -10.87 -2.02 3.26
CA GLU A 259 -9.52 -1.59 3.69
C GLU A 259 -8.45 -2.68 3.53
N TRP A 260 -8.76 -3.94 3.85
CA TRP A 260 -7.79 -5.03 3.69
C TRP A 260 -7.40 -5.27 2.22
N ALA A 261 -8.29 -5.03 1.26
CA ALA A 261 -8.01 -5.20 -0.16
C ALA A 261 -7.10 -4.07 -0.66
N ILE A 262 -7.35 -2.84 -0.23
CA ILE A 262 -6.49 -1.67 -0.47
C ILE A 262 -5.10 -1.90 0.14
N SER A 263 -5.03 -2.32 1.40
CA SER A 263 -3.76 -2.58 2.08
C SER A 263 -2.94 -3.67 1.38
N LYS A 264 -3.61 -4.75 0.91
CA LYS A 264 -2.97 -5.79 0.11
C LYS A 264 -2.43 -5.26 -1.21
N GLN A 265 -3.20 -4.42 -1.93
CA GLN A 265 -2.75 -3.82 -3.18
C GLN A 265 -1.58 -2.84 -2.96
N ARG A 266 -1.63 -2.02 -1.90
CA ARG A 266 -0.54 -1.11 -1.53
C ARG A 266 0.76 -1.87 -1.23
N LEU A 267 0.67 -3.01 -0.54
CA LEU A 267 1.82 -3.88 -0.29
C LEU A 267 2.38 -4.49 -1.58
N LYS A 268 1.50 -4.96 -2.48
CA LYS A 268 1.88 -5.45 -3.81
C LYS A 268 2.66 -4.39 -4.59
N LEU A 269 2.11 -3.19 -4.74
CA LEU A 269 2.77 -2.07 -5.42
C LEU A 269 4.10 -1.70 -4.76
N THR A 270 4.16 -1.68 -3.43
CA THR A 270 5.41 -1.40 -2.69
C THR A 270 6.48 -2.45 -3.01
N THR A 271 6.07 -3.72 -3.07
CA THR A 271 6.99 -4.84 -3.34
C THR A 271 7.52 -4.78 -4.77
N GLU A 272 6.63 -4.52 -5.75
CA GLU A 272 6.99 -4.36 -7.16
C GLU A 272 7.92 -3.16 -7.35
N MET A 273 7.62 -2.02 -6.74
CA MET A 273 8.48 -0.83 -6.86
C MET A 273 9.82 -0.99 -6.15
N ASN A 274 9.87 -1.67 -5.00
CA ASN A 274 11.15 -1.95 -4.34
C ASN A 274 12.00 -2.99 -5.07
N GLN A 275 11.43 -3.79 -5.98
CA GLN A 275 12.19 -4.63 -6.90
C GLN A 275 12.82 -3.81 -8.03
N LYS A 276 12.11 -2.79 -8.54
CA LYS A 276 12.60 -1.89 -9.60
C LYS A 276 13.60 -0.86 -9.09
N ILE A 277 13.33 -0.27 -7.92
CA ILE A 277 14.14 0.76 -7.27
C ILE A 277 14.36 0.32 -5.82
N PRO A 278 15.40 -0.51 -5.56
CA PRO A 278 15.71 -0.99 -4.23
C PRO A 278 16.03 0.15 -3.26
N ILE A 279 15.60 -0.02 -2.00
CA ILE A 279 15.94 0.88 -0.91
C ILE A 279 17.02 0.20 -0.06
N ALA A 280 18.21 0.79 -0.03
CA ALA A 280 19.31 0.34 0.82
C ALA A 280 19.30 1.13 2.13
N LEU A 281 19.54 0.46 3.26
CA LEU A 281 19.64 1.10 4.56
C LEU A 281 21.10 1.24 4.96
N ILE A 282 21.51 2.46 5.32
CA ILE A 282 22.87 2.80 5.74
C ILE A 282 22.83 3.20 7.22
N ASN A 283 23.77 2.69 8.02
CA ASN A 283 23.88 3.11 9.42
C ASN A 283 24.72 4.39 9.51
N LEU A 284 24.26 5.33 10.33
CA LEU A 284 25.02 6.53 10.65
C LEU A 284 26.22 6.19 11.57
N PRO A 285 27.37 6.87 11.41
CA PRO A 285 28.54 6.68 12.28
C PRO A 285 28.20 6.98 13.76
N LEU A 286 28.72 6.15 14.66
CA LEU A 286 28.32 6.04 16.07
C LEU A 286 28.77 7.22 16.96
N ASP A 287 29.73 8.03 16.52
CA ASP A 287 30.46 8.99 17.38
C ASP A 287 29.84 10.39 17.48
N PHE A 288 28.66 10.62 16.88
CA PHE A 288 28.03 11.96 16.85
C PHE A 288 26.92 12.17 17.88
N ASP A 289 26.78 11.31 18.89
CA ASP A 289 25.74 11.44 19.91
C ASP A 289 26.19 12.22 21.15
N GLU A 290 25.54 13.38 21.34
CA GLU A 290 25.28 14.00 22.65
C GLU A 290 24.03 13.37 23.33
N TYR A 291 23.50 12.25 22.81
CA TYR A 291 22.16 11.75 23.15
C TYR A 291 22.16 10.31 23.69
N SER A 292 21.87 10.21 24.98
CA SER A 292 21.74 8.99 25.79
C SER A 292 20.44 8.19 25.53
N ASN A 293 20.60 6.86 25.39
CA ASN A 293 19.73 5.73 25.73
C ASN A 293 18.19 5.84 25.55
N SER A 294 17.67 5.35 24.42
CA SER A 294 16.38 4.63 24.34
C SER A 294 16.28 3.78 23.06
N GLU A 295 15.53 2.67 23.09
CA GLU A 295 15.25 1.78 21.94
C GLU A 295 14.60 2.52 20.75
N ILE A 296 13.89 3.62 21.03
CA ILE A 296 13.29 4.51 20.03
C ILE A 296 14.36 5.16 19.12
N ILE A 297 15.59 5.32 19.62
CA ILE A 297 16.71 5.96 18.91
C ILE A 297 17.42 4.99 17.95
N GLN A 298 17.34 3.67 18.14
CA GLN A 298 17.99 2.72 17.20
C GLN A 298 17.38 2.78 15.78
N ASN A 299 16.13 3.19 15.64
CA ASN A 299 15.49 3.45 14.34
C ASN A 299 15.81 4.84 13.76
N ILE A 300 16.36 5.75 14.56
CA ILE A 300 16.78 7.11 14.16
C ILE A 300 18.21 7.09 13.58
N LYS A 301 19.00 6.03 13.82
CA LYS A 301 20.40 5.89 13.37
C LYS A 301 20.56 5.27 11.98
N LYS A 302 19.48 5.18 11.19
CA LYS A 302 19.53 4.61 9.84
C LYS A 302 19.13 5.67 8.83
N GLY A 303 19.94 5.84 7.79
CA GLY A 303 19.53 6.49 6.56
C GLY A 303 19.07 5.46 5.53
N GLY A 304 18.36 5.94 4.52
CA GLY A 304 17.92 5.16 3.37
C GLY A 304 18.42 5.80 2.09
N THR A 305 18.82 4.96 1.14
CA THR A 305 19.28 5.39 -0.18
C THR A 305 18.56 4.65 -1.29
N ARG A 306 18.43 5.32 -2.43
CA ARG A 306 17.92 4.79 -3.70
C ARG A 306 18.93 5.10 -4.79
N SER A 307 19.17 4.15 -5.68
CA SER A 307 20.11 4.33 -6.80
C SER A 307 19.57 5.37 -7.78
N VAL A 308 20.45 6.31 -8.17
CA VAL A 308 20.17 7.30 -9.21
C VAL A 308 19.91 6.58 -10.53
N LYS A 309 20.71 5.55 -10.82
CA LYS A 309 20.60 4.77 -12.06
C LYS A 309 19.26 4.05 -12.16
N ASP A 310 18.78 3.46 -11.07
CA ASP A 310 17.51 2.72 -11.08
C ASP A 310 16.32 3.67 -11.21
N ILE A 311 16.35 4.83 -10.52
CA ILE A 311 15.35 5.89 -10.69
C ILE A 311 15.32 6.38 -12.15
N LEU A 312 16.47 6.67 -12.75
CA LEU A 312 16.56 7.14 -14.13
C LEU A 312 16.08 6.08 -15.14
N LYS A 313 16.50 4.82 -14.98
CA LYS A 313 16.03 3.71 -15.83
C LYS A 313 14.52 3.54 -15.77
N TYR A 314 13.90 3.86 -14.64
CA TYR A 314 12.46 3.78 -14.47
C TYR A 314 11.73 4.96 -15.12
N ILE A 315 12.22 6.18 -14.97
CA ILE A 315 11.53 7.41 -15.40
C ILE A 315 11.75 7.73 -16.89
N VAL A 316 12.98 7.56 -17.39
CA VAL A 316 13.38 7.99 -18.75
C VAL A 316 12.51 7.40 -19.87
N PRO A 317 12.12 6.11 -19.86
CA PRO A 317 11.25 5.56 -20.90
C PRO A 317 9.93 6.31 -21.07
N THR A 318 9.28 6.71 -19.97
CA THR A 318 8.02 7.46 -20.03
C THR A 318 8.26 8.90 -20.48
N LEU A 319 9.38 9.53 -20.09
CA LEU A 319 9.74 10.87 -20.59
C LEU A 319 10.02 10.90 -22.10
N ILE A 320 10.58 9.82 -22.66
CA ILE A 320 10.72 9.64 -24.11
C ILE A 320 9.33 9.54 -24.76
N SER A 321 8.43 8.70 -24.20
CA SER A 321 7.07 8.53 -24.71
C SER A 321 6.25 9.83 -24.68
N ASN A 322 6.55 10.73 -23.74
CA ASN A 322 5.90 12.03 -23.60
C ASN A 322 6.60 13.14 -24.40
N GLU A 323 7.57 12.79 -25.26
CA GLU A 323 8.35 13.74 -26.08
C GLU A 323 9.12 14.81 -25.26
N ILE A 324 9.36 14.56 -23.97
CA ILE A 324 10.16 15.45 -23.10
C ILE A 324 11.66 15.23 -23.34
N LEU A 325 12.05 13.98 -23.63
CA LEU A 325 13.42 13.61 -23.96
C LEU A 325 13.50 13.14 -25.41
N ASP A 326 14.43 13.73 -26.17
CA ASP A 326 14.69 13.38 -27.56
C ASP A 326 15.75 12.27 -27.66
N ILE A 327 15.41 11.19 -28.36
CA ILE A 327 16.32 10.07 -28.63
C ILE A 327 17.49 10.50 -29.52
N ASN A 328 17.27 11.46 -30.42
CA ASN A 328 18.32 11.95 -31.33
C ASN A 328 19.30 12.89 -30.62
N ASN A 329 18.92 13.42 -29.46
CA ASN A 329 19.76 14.22 -28.59
C ASN A 329 19.76 13.64 -27.16
N PRO A 330 20.49 12.54 -26.92
CA PRO A 330 20.41 11.77 -25.69
C PRO A 330 21.17 12.44 -24.53
N ILE A 331 20.79 13.67 -24.18
CA ILE A 331 21.38 14.47 -23.10
C ILE A 331 20.31 14.74 -22.04
N ILE A 332 20.57 14.26 -20.82
CA ILE A 332 19.75 14.56 -19.65
C ILE A 332 20.47 15.60 -18.79
N HIS A 333 19.77 16.69 -18.51
CA HIS A 333 20.21 17.71 -17.59
C HIS A 333 19.69 17.38 -16.19
N LEU A 334 20.58 16.92 -15.31
CA LEU A 334 20.22 16.44 -13.98
C LEU A 334 20.59 17.47 -12.92
N ARG A 335 19.60 17.92 -12.15
CA ARG A 335 19.76 18.81 -11.02
C ARG A 335 19.84 18.02 -9.73
N VAL A 336 20.86 18.28 -8.93
CA VAL A 336 21.03 17.77 -7.56
C VAL A 336 20.74 18.91 -6.59
N SER A 337 20.00 18.60 -5.52
CA SER A 337 19.71 19.54 -4.43
C SER A 337 19.62 18.79 -3.11
N GLY A 338 19.81 19.48 -1.99
CA GLY A 338 19.59 18.95 -0.66
C GLY A 338 19.01 20.00 0.28
N ASP A 339 18.34 19.53 1.32
CA ASP A 339 17.78 20.39 2.35
C ASP A 339 17.73 19.64 3.68
N GLY A 340 17.89 20.38 4.77
CA GLY A 340 17.82 19.87 6.13
C GLY A 340 16.74 20.59 6.94
N ARG A 341 15.97 19.81 7.72
CA ARG A 341 14.84 20.34 8.48
C ARG A 341 14.73 19.72 9.86
N ASN A 342 14.32 20.54 10.83
CA ASN A 342 13.99 20.08 12.17
C ASN A 342 12.65 19.31 12.12
N VAL A 343 12.67 18.05 12.57
CA VAL A 343 11.49 17.18 12.69
C VAL A 343 10.78 17.40 14.02
N GLY A 344 11.56 17.65 15.07
CA GLY A 344 11.11 17.96 16.42
C GLY A 344 12.15 18.83 17.14
N ARG A 345 12.06 18.94 18.47
CA ARG A 345 12.99 19.78 19.25
C ARG A 345 14.46 19.34 19.15
N LYS A 346 14.72 18.05 18.90
CA LYS A 346 16.07 17.46 18.94
C LYS A 346 16.46 16.62 17.71
N ILE A 347 15.52 16.31 16.83
CA ILE A 347 15.76 15.44 15.67
C ILE A 347 15.77 16.30 14.41
N LYS A 348 16.86 16.20 13.66
CA LYS A 348 17.01 16.78 12.33
C LYS A 348 16.92 15.70 11.28
N HIS A 349 16.49 16.11 10.09
CA HIS A 349 16.30 15.26 8.94
C HIS A 349 16.94 15.93 7.74
N VAL A 350 17.72 15.17 6.97
CA VAL A 350 18.44 15.66 5.80
C VAL A 350 18.06 14.81 4.60
N MET A 351 17.74 15.48 3.50
CA MET A 351 17.39 14.84 2.25
C MET A 351 18.25 15.37 1.10
N ILE A 352 18.62 14.47 0.19
CA ILE A 352 19.24 14.80 -1.10
C ILE A 352 18.31 14.29 -2.19
N THR A 353 18.11 15.12 -3.21
CA THR A 353 17.14 14.91 -4.27
C THR A 353 17.78 15.13 -5.65
N ILE A 354 17.18 14.49 -6.66
CA ILE A 354 17.50 14.71 -8.08
C ILE A 354 16.25 15.09 -8.88
N ALA A 355 16.39 16.01 -9.83
CA ALA A 355 15.33 16.40 -10.76
C ALA A 355 15.86 16.49 -12.20
N ILE A 356 15.03 16.15 -13.18
CA ILE A 356 15.38 16.23 -14.61
C ILE A 356 14.95 17.61 -15.12
N LEU A 357 15.92 18.47 -15.47
CA LEU A 357 15.67 19.84 -15.93
C LEU A 357 14.96 19.90 -17.30
N ASN A 358 15.09 18.85 -18.12
CA ASN A 358 14.38 18.75 -19.38
C ASN A 358 12.85 18.81 -19.19
N ASP A 359 12.32 18.35 -18.05
CA ASP A 359 10.90 18.40 -17.69
C ASP A 359 10.53 19.76 -17.06
N ILE A 360 10.69 20.83 -17.84
CA ILE A 360 10.55 22.23 -17.38
C ILE A 360 9.18 22.49 -16.75
N GLN A 361 8.11 21.90 -17.28
CA GLN A 361 6.75 22.15 -16.80
C GLN A 361 6.50 21.63 -15.39
N ASN A 362 7.23 20.58 -14.98
CA ASN A 362 7.00 19.92 -13.69
C ASN A 362 8.11 20.17 -12.67
N ILE A 363 9.15 20.93 -13.03
CA ILE A 363 10.30 21.15 -12.15
C ILE A 363 9.96 21.87 -10.84
N HIS A 364 8.86 22.60 -10.79
CA HIS A 364 8.38 23.27 -9.58
C HIS A 364 7.55 22.34 -8.66
N LYS A 365 7.23 21.13 -9.12
CA LYS A 365 6.44 20.16 -8.36
C LYS A 365 7.35 19.31 -7.46
N PRO A 366 7.09 19.25 -6.13
CA PRO A 366 7.84 18.42 -5.18
C PRO A 366 7.99 16.95 -5.59
N ASP A 367 6.98 16.39 -6.25
CA ASP A 367 6.95 14.98 -6.64
C ASP A 367 7.93 14.64 -7.79
N HIS A 368 8.41 15.64 -8.54
CA HIS A 368 9.42 15.46 -9.60
C HIS A 368 10.86 15.61 -9.07
N HIS A 369 11.03 15.94 -7.78
CA HIS A 369 12.32 15.94 -7.09
C HIS A 369 12.46 14.61 -6.35
N ASN A 370 13.25 13.68 -6.89
CA ASN A 370 13.35 12.31 -6.38
C ASN A 370 14.38 12.21 -5.27
N THR A 371 13.97 11.83 -4.05
CA THR A 371 14.88 11.67 -2.91
C THR A 371 15.84 10.49 -3.10
N THR A 372 17.14 10.73 -3.24
CA THR A 372 18.13 9.66 -3.42
C THR A 372 18.75 9.23 -2.10
N VAL A 373 18.95 10.15 -1.17
CA VAL A 373 19.52 9.90 0.16
C VAL A 373 18.66 10.59 1.19
N LEU A 374 18.32 9.87 2.26
CA LEU A 374 17.46 10.35 3.34
C LEU A 374 17.96 9.85 4.68
N PHE A 375 18.25 10.73 5.63
CA PHE A 375 18.70 10.30 6.96
C PHE A 375 18.25 11.24 8.07
N SER A 376 18.12 10.69 9.27
CA SER A 376 17.91 11.49 10.48
C SER A 376 19.29 11.85 11.04
N GLY A 377 19.61 13.14 11.07
CA GLY A 377 20.93 13.60 11.46
C GLY A 377 21.11 15.08 11.23
N VAL A 378 22.27 15.58 11.64
CA VAL A 378 22.67 16.97 11.46
C VAL A 378 23.32 17.15 10.09
N GLU A 379 23.07 18.31 9.45
CA GLU A 379 23.83 18.76 8.29
C GLU A 379 25.27 19.08 8.74
N LYS A 380 26.13 18.07 8.68
CA LYS A 380 27.58 18.17 8.92
C LYS A 380 28.31 17.49 7.78
N TYR A 381 29.46 18.03 7.41
CA TYR A 381 30.24 17.55 6.27
C TYR A 381 30.61 16.07 6.40
N GLU A 382 31.09 15.65 7.57
CA GLU A 382 31.56 14.28 7.82
C GLU A 382 30.42 13.26 7.69
N VAL A 383 29.21 13.65 8.11
CA VAL A 383 28.02 12.80 7.99
C VAL A 383 27.57 12.74 6.53
N LEU A 384 27.55 13.88 5.84
CA LEU A 384 27.16 13.96 4.43
C LEU A 384 28.12 13.17 3.54
N GLU A 385 29.43 13.25 3.78
CA GLU A 385 30.46 12.51 3.05
C GLU A 385 30.17 11.00 3.07
N ILE A 386 29.90 10.44 4.25
CA ILE A 386 29.58 9.02 4.42
C ILE A 386 28.24 8.68 3.73
N MET A 387 27.20 9.49 3.98
CA MET A 387 25.86 9.21 3.48
C MET A 387 25.73 9.36 1.97
N MET A 388 26.50 10.28 1.37
CA MET A 388 26.49 10.58 -0.06
C MET A 388 27.54 9.80 -0.85
N ALA A 389 28.46 9.06 -0.22
CA ALA A 389 29.55 8.36 -0.90
C ALA A 389 29.08 7.49 -2.09
N SER A 390 28.05 6.66 -1.88
CA SER A 390 27.49 5.82 -2.94
C SER A 390 26.80 6.64 -4.04
N PHE A 391 26.13 7.73 -3.65
CA PHE A 391 25.43 8.62 -4.58
C PHE A 391 26.42 9.37 -5.48
N ILE A 392 27.48 9.94 -4.90
CA ILE A 392 28.53 10.66 -5.64
C ILE A 392 29.24 9.71 -6.62
N LYS A 393 29.58 8.49 -6.18
CA LYS A 393 30.16 7.48 -7.04
C LYS A 393 29.28 7.17 -8.26
N GLU A 394 27.97 7.01 -8.06
CA GLU A 394 27.04 6.79 -9.16
C GLU A 394 26.97 7.99 -10.11
N LEU A 395 26.95 9.22 -9.58
CA LEU A 395 26.96 10.45 -10.39
C LEU A 395 28.22 10.56 -11.25
N ASP A 396 29.39 10.24 -10.69
CA ASP A 396 30.65 10.24 -11.44
C ASP A 396 30.65 9.19 -12.55
N GLU A 397 30.11 8.00 -12.28
CA GLU A 397 30.00 6.94 -13.28
C GLU A 397 29.07 7.32 -14.44
N ILE A 398 27.89 7.90 -14.16
CA ILE A 398 26.98 8.34 -15.24
C ILE A 398 27.51 9.57 -15.98
N LYS A 399 28.28 10.44 -15.34
CA LYS A 399 28.91 11.59 -15.98
C LYS A 399 30.02 11.16 -16.95
N LYS A 400 30.84 10.18 -16.56
CA LYS A 400 31.98 9.68 -17.35
C LYS A 400 31.55 8.77 -18.49
N ASN A 401 30.63 7.84 -18.21
CA ASN A 401 30.32 6.73 -19.10
C ASN A 401 28.93 6.84 -19.74
N GLY A 402 28.10 7.80 -19.31
CA GLY A 402 26.67 7.82 -19.60
C GLY A 402 25.91 6.69 -18.89
N LEU A 403 24.62 6.58 -19.21
CA LEU A 403 23.74 5.51 -18.72
C LEU A 403 23.01 4.86 -19.89
N MET A 404 23.19 3.55 -20.06
CA MET A 404 22.46 2.78 -21.06
C MET A 404 21.03 2.54 -20.58
N ILE A 405 20.05 3.08 -21.31
CA ILE A 405 18.61 2.90 -21.06
C ILE A 405 17.96 2.43 -22.37
N GLY A 406 17.41 1.21 -22.35
CA GLY A 406 16.96 0.55 -23.57
C GLY A 406 18.14 0.22 -24.49
N LYS A 407 18.25 0.92 -25.62
CA LYS A 407 19.34 0.79 -26.61
C LYS A 407 20.14 2.09 -26.80
N ILE A 408 19.89 3.10 -25.98
CA ILE A 408 20.48 4.44 -26.11
C ILE A 408 21.38 4.69 -24.91
N ILE A 409 22.56 5.26 -25.16
CA ILE A 409 23.45 5.75 -24.11
C ILE A 409 23.13 7.22 -23.88
N TRP A 410 22.62 7.52 -22.68
CA TRP A 410 22.30 8.88 -22.26
C TRP A 410 23.50 9.54 -21.61
N ASN A 411 23.84 10.74 -22.05
CA ASN A 411 24.87 11.59 -21.46
C ASN A 411 24.25 12.55 -20.45
N PHE A 412 25.02 12.92 -19.41
CA PHE A 412 24.51 13.72 -18.30
C PHE A 412 25.26 15.03 -18.13
N VAL A 413 24.50 16.12 -18.01
CA VAL A 413 25.00 17.40 -17.53
C VAL A 413 24.47 17.61 -16.12
N LEU A 414 25.38 17.65 -15.15
CA LEU A 414 25.04 17.77 -13.73
C LEU A 414 25.02 19.25 -13.29
N TYR A 415 23.97 19.60 -12.56
CA TYR A 415 23.76 20.91 -11.94
C TYR A 415 23.60 20.72 -10.44
N PHE A 416 24.21 21.58 -9.63
CA PHE A 416 24.05 21.55 -8.19
C PHE A 416 23.53 22.89 -7.69
N SER A 417 22.41 22.87 -6.99
CA SER A 417 21.74 24.06 -6.45
C SER A 417 21.05 23.69 -5.15
N SER A 418 21.29 24.45 -4.10
CA SER A 418 20.73 24.25 -2.76
C SER A 418 20.61 25.58 -2.04
N ASP A 419 20.02 25.58 -0.85
CA ASP A 419 20.20 26.68 0.07
C ASP A 419 21.69 26.90 0.35
N TRP A 420 22.05 28.16 0.63
CA TRP A 420 23.46 28.55 0.80
C TRP A 420 24.19 27.78 1.89
N LYS A 421 23.48 27.45 2.98
CA LYS A 421 24.08 26.76 4.12
C LYS A 421 24.44 25.33 3.71
N PHE A 422 23.52 24.63 3.06
CA PHE A 422 23.78 23.28 2.55
C PHE A 422 24.87 23.29 1.47
N LEU A 423 24.82 24.24 0.52
CA LEU A 423 25.88 24.43 -0.49
C LEU A 423 27.26 24.62 0.16
N SER A 424 27.35 25.53 1.14
CA SER A 424 28.62 25.83 1.82
C SER A 424 29.17 24.61 2.54
N ILE A 425 28.31 23.83 3.22
CA ILE A 425 28.71 22.60 3.88
C ILE A 425 29.24 21.59 2.85
N CYS A 426 28.51 21.32 1.77
CA CYS A 426 28.93 20.35 0.75
C CYS A 426 30.23 20.73 0.05
N LEU A 427 30.50 22.04 -0.10
CA LEU A 427 31.71 22.56 -0.76
C LEU A 427 32.88 22.80 0.21
N GLY A 428 32.69 22.56 1.52
CA GLY A 428 33.74 22.78 2.52
C GLY A 428 34.06 24.26 2.78
N PHE A 429 33.17 25.19 2.41
CA PHE A 429 33.33 26.60 2.74
C PHE A 429 32.95 26.86 4.20
N ASN A 430 33.75 27.69 4.88
CA ASN A 430 33.31 28.30 6.12
C ASN A 430 32.12 29.22 5.82
N SER A 431 31.19 29.34 6.79
CA SER A 431 29.92 30.09 6.77
C SER A 431 29.89 31.37 5.90
N ALA A 432 28.71 31.87 5.54
CA ALA A 432 28.52 33.11 4.74
C ALA A 432 29.41 34.32 5.13
N ASN A 433 29.93 34.38 6.36
CA ASN A 433 30.84 35.41 6.86
C ASN A 433 32.35 35.11 6.62
N SER A 434 32.70 34.10 5.81
CA SER A 434 34.08 33.75 5.45
C SER A 434 34.74 34.83 4.60
N LYS A 435 36.07 35.00 4.72
CA LYS A 435 36.87 35.86 3.83
C LYS A 435 36.71 35.48 2.35
N PHE A 436 36.44 34.20 2.08
CA PHE A 436 36.08 33.65 0.77
C PHE A 436 34.66 33.10 0.87
N PHE A 437 33.68 33.98 0.72
CA PHE A 437 32.28 33.60 0.87
C PHE A 437 31.69 33.08 -0.44
N CYS A 438 32.21 33.48 -1.60
CA CYS A 438 31.58 33.21 -2.90
C CYS A 438 32.07 31.88 -3.50
N PRO A 439 31.18 30.90 -3.73
CA PRO A 439 31.53 29.66 -4.43
C PRO A 439 31.99 29.83 -5.88
N TRP A 440 31.74 30.99 -6.50
CA TRP A 440 31.88 31.21 -7.94
C TRP A 440 33.07 32.10 -8.34
N CYS A 441 33.67 32.84 -7.41
CA CYS A 441 34.87 33.62 -7.70
C CYS A 441 35.88 33.63 -6.56
N GLN A 442 37.17 33.56 -6.91
CA GLN A 442 38.28 33.67 -5.99
C GLN A 442 38.61 35.13 -5.65
N VAL A 443 37.70 35.79 -4.95
CA VAL A 443 38.11 36.84 -4.02
C VAL A 443 38.44 36.11 -2.72
N SER A 444 39.65 35.71 -2.29
CA SER A 444 41.00 35.58 -2.86
C SER A 444 41.84 34.46 -2.17
N LYS A 445 41.84 33.21 -2.67
CA LYS A 445 43.06 32.38 -2.97
C LYS A 445 42.88 30.84 -2.91
N TYR A 446 43.26 30.26 -4.04
CA TYR A 446 43.69 28.88 -4.37
C TYR A 446 42.63 27.79 -4.61
N ASP A 447 42.79 27.25 -5.83
CA ASP A 447 42.22 26.09 -6.51
C ASP A 447 41.17 25.24 -5.83
N GLN A 448 40.09 24.98 -6.57
CA GLN A 448 39.58 23.62 -6.69
C GLN A 448 38.82 23.44 -8.01
N GLY A 449 39.36 22.55 -8.84
CA GLY A 449 38.70 22.02 -10.02
C GLY A 449 37.56 21.09 -9.60
N ASN A 450 36.34 21.46 -9.98
CA ASN A 450 35.22 20.53 -10.08
C ASN A 450 34.36 20.97 -11.26
N ASP A 451 34.19 20.10 -12.25
CA ASP A 451 33.40 20.31 -13.48
C ASP A 451 31.87 20.36 -13.23
N TRP A 452 31.43 20.83 -12.07
CA TRP A 452 30.01 20.90 -11.68
C TRP A 452 29.49 22.32 -11.92
N LYS A 453 28.30 22.44 -12.53
CA LYS A 453 27.62 23.73 -12.69
C LYS A 453 26.88 24.06 -11.39
N ILE A 454 27.55 24.74 -10.48
CA ILE A 454 26.94 25.25 -9.23
C ILE A 454 26.08 26.46 -9.60
N ILE A 455 24.82 26.50 -9.18
CA ILE A 455 23.88 27.59 -9.50
C ILE A 455 23.25 28.11 -8.20
N PRO A 456 23.21 29.43 -8.00
CA PRO A 456 22.64 29.99 -6.80
C PRO A 456 21.11 29.88 -6.79
N ASP A 457 20.56 29.80 -5.58
CA ASP A 457 19.12 29.77 -5.39
C ASP A 457 18.50 31.18 -5.42
N GLU A 458 17.59 31.41 -6.36
CA GLU A 458 16.89 32.68 -6.55
C GLU A 458 16.12 33.13 -5.29
N LEU A 459 15.37 32.20 -4.68
CA LEU A 459 14.50 32.50 -3.55
C LEU A 459 15.33 32.96 -2.35
N HIS A 460 16.39 32.21 -2.01
CA HIS A 460 17.26 32.50 -0.89
C HIS A 460 18.11 33.76 -1.12
N ILE A 461 18.53 34.05 -2.36
CA ILE A 461 19.19 35.34 -2.66
C ILE A 461 18.23 36.49 -2.35
N LEU A 462 17.02 36.45 -2.89
CA LEU A 462 16.05 37.54 -2.72
C LEU A 462 15.66 37.75 -1.26
N LEU A 463 15.39 36.66 -0.52
CA LEU A 463 15.11 36.71 0.91
C LEU A 463 16.23 37.39 1.69
N ARG A 464 17.49 37.04 1.42
CA ARG A 464 18.64 37.52 2.21
C ARG A 464 19.03 38.96 1.91
N ILE A 465 18.88 39.39 0.66
CA ILE A 465 19.10 40.79 0.29
C ILE A 465 18.02 41.66 0.94
N TRP A 466 16.77 41.23 0.91
CA TRP A 466 15.67 41.93 1.53
C TRP A 466 15.81 42.03 3.05
N ASP A 467 16.14 40.91 3.72
CA ASP A 467 16.41 40.90 5.18
C ASP A 467 17.51 41.91 5.55
N ARG A 468 18.58 41.98 4.74
CA ARG A 468 19.67 42.94 4.99
C ARG A 468 19.21 44.37 4.82
N LEU A 469 18.49 44.67 3.74
CA LEU A 469 17.95 46.01 3.48
C LEU A 469 17.03 46.44 4.63
N TRP A 470 16.14 45.58 5.10
CA TRP A 470 15.30 45.88 6.28
C TRP A 470 16.10 46.04 7.56
N CYS A 471 17.14 45.24 7.79
CA CYS A 471 18.02 45.45 8.94
C CYS A 471 18.68 46.83 8.91
N LEU A 472 19.10 47.30 7.74
CA LEU A 472 19.72 48.62 7.57
C LEU A 472 18.72 49.75 7.79
N VAL A 473 17.53 49.67 7.18
CA VAL A 473 16.44 50.64 7.41
C VAL A 473 16.07 50.72 8.90
N LEU A 474 15.95 49.57 9.58
CA LEU A 474 15.64 49.54 11.01
C LEU A 474 16.80 50.05 11.88
N ALA A 475 18.05 49.84 11.47
CA ALA A 475 19.22 50.38 12.16
C ALA A 475 19.25 51.91 12.06
N GLU A 476 18.98 52.45 10.88
CA GLU A 476 18.89 53.90 10.63
C GLU A 476 17.76 54.53 11.44
N LEU A 477 16.56 53.94 11.42
CA LEU A 477 15.43 54.39 12.24
C LEU A 477 15.74 54.36 13.74
N LYS A 478 16.54 53.40 14.21
CA LYS A 478 16.99 53.33 15.61
C LYS A 478 18.05 54.39 15.92
N GLU A 479 18.98 54.65 15.00
CA GLU A 479 20.04 55.65 15.14
C GLU A 479 19.46 57.07 15.27
N PHE A 480 18.41 57.36 14.50
CA PHE A 480 17.68 58.63 14.58
C PHE A 480 16.59 58.68 15.66
N ASN A 481 16.48 57.66 16.54
CA ASN A 481 15.43 57.52 17.55
C ASN A 481 13.99 57.58 17.01
N GLN A 482 13.78 57.21 15.75
CA GLN A 482 12.49 57.18 15.07
C GLN A 482 11.83 55.79 15.10
N PHE A 483 12.49 54.78 15.67
CA PHE A 483 11.95 53.42 15.80
C PHE A 483 11.04 53.24 17.03
N ASP A 484 9.96 54.01 17.10
CA ASP A 484 8.94 53.95 18.16
C ASP A 484 7.73 53.09 17.75
N ASP A 485 6.70 53.04 18.62
CA ASP A 485 5.48 52.26 18.35
C ASP A 485 4.68 52.82 17.17
N ILE A 486 4.75 54.13 16.91
CA ILE A 486 4.05 54.81 15.82
C ILE A 486 4.65 54.40 14.49
N CYS A 487 5.98 54.49 14.37
CA CYS A 487 6.73 54.05 13.19
C CYS A 487 6.51 52.56 12.91
N ARG A 488 6.52 51.69 13.93
CA ARG A 488 6.22 50.26 13.77
C ARG A 488 4.80 50.03 13.22
N ASP A 489 3.81 50.75 13.75
CA ASP A 489 2.41 50.63 13.31
C ASP A 489 2.21 51.15 11.88
N GLU A 490 2.87 52.25 11.49
CA GLU A 490 2.89 52.75 10.11
C GLU A 490 3.48 51.74 9.13
N ILE A 491 4.63 51.14 9.46
CA ILE A 491 5.25 50.10 8.64
C ILE A 491 4.32 48.89 8.48
N VAL A 492 3.69 48.42 9.56
CA VAL A 492 2.74 47.30 9.51
C VAL A 492 1.52 47.64 8.67
N LYS A 493 0.98 48.86 8.78
CA LYS A 493 -0.15 49.33 7.96
C LYS A 493 0.21 49.38 6.48
N GLU A 494 1.38 49.91 6.13
CA GLU A 494 1.85 49.98 4.75
C GLU A 494 2.12 48.60 4.15
N MET A 495 2.69 47.68 4.94
CA MET A 495 2.88 46.29 4.53
C MET A 495 1.56 45.58 4.27
N ASN A 496 0.58 45.76 5.17
CA ASN A 496 -0.77 45.22 4.97
C ASN A 496 -1.46 45.86 3.75
N ARG A 497 -1.24 47.14 3.47
CA ARG A 497 -1.75 47.84 2.28
C ARG A 497 -1.28 47.20 0.98
N ILE A 498 -0.02 46.76 0.91
CA ILE A 498 0.54 46.06 -0.25
C ILE A 498 0.24 44.56 -0.25
N GLY A 499 -0.57 44.07 0.69
CA GLY A 499 -1.04 42.69 0.77
C GLY A 499 -0.05 41.73 1.44
N VAL A 500 0.94 42.24 2.19
CA VAL A 500 1.90 41.39 2.90
C VAL A 500 1.67 41.42 4.40
N ASN A 501 1.49 40.24 5.00
CA ASN A 501 1.32 40.10 6.44
C ASN A 501 2.68 40.29 7.13
N PHE A 502 2.85 41.40 7.85
CA PHE A 502 4.11 41.78 8.49
C PHE A 502 3.88 42.17 9.95
N GLN A 503 4.73 41.67 10.83
CA GLN A 503 4.66 41.91 12.27
C GLN A 503 6.06 42.11 12.86
N PHE A 504 6.12 42.94 13.91
CA PHE A 504 7.27 43.11 14.79
C PHE A 504 7.04 42.38 16.13
N TRP A 505 8.09 41.82 16.72
CA TRP A 505 8.06 41.27 18.08
C TRP A 505 9.39 41.49 18.79
N GLN A 506 9.36 41.51 20.12
CA GLN A 506 10.55 41.71 20.95
C GLN A 506 11.01 40.39 21.56
N GLU A 507 12.30 40.07 21.44
CA GLU A 507 12.89 38.93 22.12
C GLU A 507 13.28 39.26 23.57
N LYS A 508 13.55 38.21 24.37
CA LYS A 508 13.97 38.34 25.77
C LYS A 508 15.24 39.18 25.98
N SER A 509 16.00 39.42 24.91
CA SER A 509 17.21 40.25 24.85
C SER A 509 16.93 41.74 24.59
N ASN A 510 15.68 42.21 24.66
CA ASN A 510 15.27 43.56 24.23
C ASN A 510 15.58 43.90 22.76
N THR A 511 15.82 42.87 21.94
CA THR A 511 16.05 43.03 20.50
C THR A 511 14.73 42.86 19.75
N TRP A 512 14.38 43.81 18.91
CA TRP A 512 13.19 43.77 18.05
C TRP A 512 13.45 42.97 16.77
N ASN A 513 12.60 42.00 16.48
CA ASN A 513 12.58 41.15 15.29
C ASN A 513 11.32 41.39 14.44
N HIS A 514 11.33 40.92 13.19
CA HIS A 514 10.29 41.20 12.21
C HIS A 514 10.05 40.03 11.24
N THR A 515 8.93 40.07 10.51
CA THR A 515 8.49 39.00 9.60
C THR A 515 9.29 39.00 8.30
N LEU A 516 9.76 37.84 7.82
CA LEU A 516 10.44 37.71 6.52
C LEU A 516 9.38 37.66 5.40
N LEU A 517 9.57 38.41 4.31
CA LEU A 517 8.44 38.99 3.54
C LEU A 517 8.08 38.38 2.17
N MET A 518 8.65 37.27 1.69
CA MET A 518 8.34 36.83 0.31
C MET A 518 7.26 35.73 0.19
N GLY A 519 6.20 36.08 -0.56
CA GLY A 519 5.21 35.23 -1.25
C GLY A 519 5.00 35.71 -2.71
N ASP A 520 4.22 34.96 -3.50
CA ASP A 520 4.16 34.90 -4.98
C ASP A 520 4.50 36.14 -5.85
N ASP A 521 5.55 35.94 -6.67
CA ASP A 521 5.66 36.17 -8.13
C ASP A 521 4.89 37.32 -8.80
N LYS A 522 5.60 38.44 -9.04
CA LYS A 522 5.32 39.33 -10.18
C LYS A 522 6.38 39.18 -11.26
N LYS A 523 5.95 38.75 -12.45
CA LYS A 523 6.79 38.54 -13.65
C LYS A 523 7.24 39.87 -14.25
N LYS A 524 8.56 40.07 -14.32
CA LYS A 524 9.21 40.76 -15.44
C LYS A 524 10.17 39.76 -16.09
N ASN A 525 10.05 39.55 -17.40
CA ASN A 525 11.10 38.85 -18.16
C ASN A 525 12.26 39.83 -18.29
N TYR A 526 13.28 39.64 -17.46
CA TYR A 526 14.51 40.42 -17.51
C TYR A 526 15.44 39.87 -18.59
N ASP A 527 15.93 40.75 -19.46
CA ASP A 527 17.10 40.44 -20.29
C ASP A 527 18.36 40.42 -19.40
N ALA A 528 19.31 39.52 -19.68
CA ALA A 528 20.48 39.31 -18.83
C ALA A 528 21.42 40.53 -18.82
N GLN A 529 21.57 41.23 -19.96
CA GLN A 529 22.39 42.44 -20.02
C GLN A 529 21.70 43.59 -19.31
N GLN A 530 20.39 43.76 -19.53
CA GLN A 530 19.61 44.76 -18.81
C GLN A 530 19.65 44.53 -17.30
N PHE A 531 19.49 43.29 -16.85
CA PHE A 531 19.59 42.93 -15.44
C PHE A 531 20.95 43.30 -14.86
N ARG A 532 22.05 43.03 -15.59
CA ARG A 532 23.40 43.39 -15.15
C ARG A 532 23.53 44.89 -14.92
N PHE A 533 23.11 45.71 -15.88
CA PHE A 533 23.18 47.16 -15.76
C PHE A 533 22.36 47.66 -14.56
N GLU A 534 21.12 47.18 -14.40
CA GLU A 534 20.26 47.58 -13.27
C GLU A 534 20.83 47.11 -11.91
N ALA A 535 21.45 45.93 -11.86
CA ALA A 535 22.06 45.40 -10.63
C ALA A 535 23.36 46.15 -10.26
N GLU A 536 24.19 46.50 -11.25
CA GLU A 536 25.38 47.33 -11.05
C GLU A 536 25.00 48.75 -10.58
N ASP A 537 24.01 49.37 -11.20
CA ASP A 537 23.49 50.70 -10.79
C ASP A 537 22.90 50.67 -9.37
N TRP A 538 22.14 49.64 -9.04
CA TRP A 538 21.63 49.42 -7.69
C TRP A 538 22.76 49.27 -6.66
N LEU A 539 23.85 48.57 -6.99
CA LEU A 539 24.98 48.41 -6.09
C LEU A 539 25.73 49.73 -5.87
N GLU A 540 25.88 50.56 -6.90
CA GLU A 540 26.49 51.88 -6.77
C GLU A 540 25.63 52.80 -5.89
N LEU A 541 24.31 52.81 -6.08
CA LEU A 541 23.39 53.52 -5.19
C LEU A 541 23.48 53.00 -3.74
N PHE A 542 23.56 51.68 -3.55
CA PHE A 542 23.71 51.07 -2.22
C PHE A 542 24.99 51.52 -1.53
N LYS A 543 26.12 51.61 -2.25
CA LYS A 543 27.41 52.10 -1.69
C LYS A 543 27.41 53.57 -1.33
N VAL A 544 26.53 54.38 -1.95
CA VAL A 544 26.33 55.79 -1.56
C VAL A 544 25.60 55.88 -0.21
N LEU A 545 24.66 54.97 0.03
CA LEU A 545 23.80 54.96 1.22
C LEU A 545 24.40 54.20 2.40
N TYR A 546 25.18 53.14 2.14
CA TYR A 546 25.66 52.18 3.15
C TYR A 546 27.15 51.86 2.98
N MET A 547 27.77 51.33 4.04
CA MET A 547 29.20 51.06 4.03
C MET A 547 29.51 49.80 3.21
N PRO A 548 30.70 49.70 2.60
CA PRO A 548 31.10 48.48 1.87
C PRO A 548 31.04 47.20 2.72
N SER A 549 31.19 47.30 4.04
CA SER A 549 31.03 46.18 4.98
C SER A 549 29.61 45.63 5.07
N ASP A 550 28.61 46.38 4.58
CA ASP A 550 27.21 45.97 4.60
C ASP A 550 26.81 45.10 3.40
N ILE A 551 27.70 44.98 2.41
CA ILE A 551 27.52 44.14 1.23
C ILE A 551 27.58 42.68 1.65
N THR A 552 26.44 41.99 1.50
CA THR A 552 26.35 40.56 1.84
C THR A 552 26.83 39.69 0.68
N PRO A 553 27.18 38.42 0.97
CA PRO A 553 27.43 37.41 -0.05
C PRO A 553 26.37 37.32 -1.14
N TYR A 554 25.10 37.45 -0.75
CA TYR A 554 23.97 37.37 -1.66
C TYR A 554 23.89 38.58 -2.60
N MET A 555 24.20 39.79 -2.10
CA MET A 555 24.30 41.00 -2.93
C MET A 555 25.42 40.86 -3.97
N HIS A 556 26.58 40.33 -3.55
CA HIS A 556 27.67 40.05 -4.49
C HIS A 556 27.26 39.04 -5.58
N VAL A 557 26.58 37.96 -5.21
CA VAL A 557 26.12 36.96 -6.20
C VAL A 557 25.06 37.51 -7.14
N LEU A 558 24.13 38.32 -6.63
CA LEU A 558 23.12 39.00 -7.44
C LEU A 558 23.77 39.89 -8.50
N VAL A 559 24.73 40.72 -8.11
CA VAL A 559 25.30 41.74 -9.00
C VAL A 559 26.37 41.13 -9.93
N CYS A 560 27.26 40.28 -9.41
CA CYS A 560 28.43 39.83 -10.15
C CYS A 560 28.19 38.55 -10.97
N HIS A 561 27.25 37.68 -10.56
CA HIS A 561 27.14 36.33 -11.14
C HIS A 561 25.77 36.03 -11.75
N MET A 562 24.69 36.66 -11.28
CA MET A 562 23.33 36.32 -11.72
C MET A 562 23.11 36.54 -13.23
N SER A 563 23.64 37.62 -13.81
CA SER A 563 23.50 37.87 -15.25
C SER A 563 24.17 36.78 -16.10
N GLU A 564 25.33 36.30 -15.67
CA GLU A 564 26.05 35.20 -16.34
C GLU A 564 25.26 33.89 -16.23
N PHE A 565 24.64 33.61 -15.07
CA PHE A 565 23.75 32.46 -14.91
C PHE A 565 22.52 32.54 -15.80
N MET A 566 21.90 33.72 -15.89
CA MET A 566 20.75 33.95 -16.77
C MET A 566 21.10 33.65 -18.22
N GLU A 567 22.27 34.07 -18.67
CA GLU A 567 22.73 33.84 -20.04
C GLU A 567 23.06 32.36 -20.29
N ARG A 568 23.86 31.75 -19.40
CA ARG A 568 24.29 30.34 -19.52
C ARG A 568 23.15 29.33 -19.39
N HIS A 569 22.10 29.67 -18.65
CA HIS A 569 20.98 28.76 -18.34
C HIS A 569 19.63 29.28 -18.85
N LYS A 570 19.64 30.20 -19.82
CA LYS A 570 18.45 30.80 -20.44
C LYS A 570 17.41 29.76 -20.89
N GLN A 571 17.86 28.59 -21.35
CA GLN A 571 16.98 27.51 -21.82
C GLN A 571 16.02 26.96 -20.73
N PHE A 572 16.41 27.02 -19.45
CA PHE A 572 15.58 26.55 -18.34
C PHE A 572 14.97 27.71 -17.53
N GLY A 573 15.63 28.87 -17.54
CA GLY A 573 15.32 29.99 -16.65
C GLY A 573 15.83 29.76 -15.22
N ILE A 574 16.04 30.85 -14.47
CA ILE A 574 16.60 30.77 -13.10
C ILE A 574 15.67 29.98 -12.16
N LYS A 575 14.35 30.14 -12.31
CA LYS A 575 13.35 29.47 -11.48
C LYS A 575 13.46 27.94 -11.49
N ALA A 576 13.99 27.34 -12.56
CA ALA A 576 14.24 25.91 -12.62
C ALA A 576 15.25 25.44 -11.55
N PHE A 577 16.08 26.35 -11.04
CA PHE A 577 17.08 26.12 -9.99
C PHE A 577 16.61 26.55 -8.60
N SER A 578 15.36 27.00 -8.45
CA SER A 578 14.78 27.35 -7.15
C SER A 578 14.60 26.13 -6.24
N CYS A 579 14.92 26.26 -4.96
CA CYS A 579 14.81 25.27 -3.90
C CYS A 579 13.41 25.19 -3.28
N ALA A 580 12.47 26.03 -3.70
CA ALA A 580 11.10 26.04 -3.16
C ALA A 580 10.41 24.67 -3.24
N ALA A 581 10.61 23.92 -4.34
CA ALA A 581 10.04 22.58 -4.51
C ALA A 581 10.66 21.57 -3.53
N VAL A 582 11.96 21.68 -3.27
CA VAL A 582 12.75 20.85 -2.36
C VAL A 582 12.31 21.13 -0.91
N GLU A 583 12.23 22.38 -0.50
CA GLU A 583 11.73 22.78 0.82
C GLU A 583 10.30 22.32 1.08
N LYS A 584 9.42 22.45 0.08
CA LYS A 584 8.03 21.98 0.16
C LYS A 584 7.97 20.46 0.32
N LYS A 585 8.80 19.71 -0.42
CA LYS A 585 8.92 18.25 -0.27
C LYS A 585 9.37 17.87 1.14
N ASN A 586 10.42 18.52 1.65
CA ASN A 586 10.91 18.28 3.01
C ASN A 586 9.82 18.59 4.05
N HIS A 587 9.09 19.69 3.87
CA HIS A 587 7.96 20.03 4.74
C HIS A 587 6.84 18.97 4.72
N GLN A 588 6.49 18.45 3.54
CA GLN A 588 5.50 17.38 3.38
C GLN A 588 5.96 16.09 4.08
N GLN A 589 7.20 15.66 3.86
CA GLN A 589 7.78 14.47 4.50
C GLN A 589 7.74 14.59 6.03
N VAL A 590 8.22 15.71 6.59
CA VAL A 590 8.22 15.95 8.04
C VAL A 590 6.79 15.96 8.61
N THR A 591 5.87 16.65 7.94
CA THR A 591 4.50 16.82 8.42
C THR A 591 3.72 15.51 8.42
N HIS A 592 3.83 14.71 7.37
CA HIS A 592 3.01 13.50 7.22
C HIS A 592 3.63 12.27 7.88
N PHE A 593 4.95 12.11 7.84
CA PHE A 593 5.59 10.87 8.28
C PHE A 593 6.17 10.93 9.68
N PHE A 594 6.55 12.12 10.17
CA PHE A 594 7.14 12.25 11.50
C PHE A 594 6.19 12.87 12.54
N ARG A 595 5.39 13.88 12.19
CA ARG A 595 4.48 14.52 13.17
C ARG A 595 3.27 13.64 13.54
N GLN A 596 2.82 12.77 12.63
CA GLN A 596 1.70 11.83 12.89
C GLN A 596 2.18 10.58 13.65
N THR A 597 3.36 10.04 13.32
CA THR A 597 3.90 8.83 13.98
C THR A 597 4.38 9.08 15.41
N MET A 598 4.84 10.31 15.71
CA MET A 598 5.34 10.70 17.03
C MET A 598 4.25 11.12 18.03
N LYS A 599 3.01 11.39 17.57
CA LYS A 599 1.90 11.79 18.46
C LYS A 599 1.15 10.62 19.09
N ASP A 600 1.10 9.46 18.42
CA ASP A 600 0.28 8.31 18.87
C ASP A 600 1.05 7.02 19.17
N GLY A 601 2.37 7.11 19.42
CA GLY A 601 3.16 5.95 19.88
C GLY A 601 3.07 4.74 18.94
N GLY A 602 3.39 4.95 17.66
CA GLY A 602 3.20 3.96 16.60
C GLY A 602 3.79 2.58 16.93
N LYS A 603 2.92 1.56 16.94
CA LYS A 603 3.24 0.12 17.10
C LYS A 603 3.98 -0.51 15.89
N ASN A 604 4.37 0.28 14.88
CA ASN A 604 5.02 -0.25 13.68
C ASN A 604 6.54 -0.35 13.87
N LYS A 605 7.09 -1.55 13.64
CA LYS A 605 8.54 -1.83 13.72
C LYS A 605 9.37 -1.18 12.59
N LYS A 606 8.76 -0.37 11.72
CA LYS A 606 9.37 0.15 10.50
C LYS A 606 9.76 1.62 10.67
N SER A 607 10.93 1.99 10.14
CA SER A 607 11.45 3.36 10.29
C SER A 607 10.70 4.34 9.39
N ALA A 608 10.50 5.58 9.86
CA ALA A 608 9.87 6.65 9.07
C ALA A 608 10.58 6.90 7.73
N ILE A 609 11.90 6.72 7.69
CA ILE A 609 12.72 6.85 6.48
C ILE A 609 12.32 5.80 5.44
N THR A 610 12.17 4.54 5.86
CA THR A 610 11.72 3.48 4.96
C THR A 610 10.32 3.76 4.43
N ASP A 611 9.41 4.23 5.30
CA ASP A 611 8.04 4.56 4.90
C ASP A 611 7.98 5.72 3.88
N ILE A 612 8.82 6.75 4.05
CA ILE A 612 8.95 7.86 3.09
C ILE A 612 9.46 7.37 1.74
N LEU A 613 10.56 6.60 1.72
CA LEU A 613 11.18 6.15 0.47
C LEU A 613 10.27 5.17 -0.29
N GLU A 614 9.53 4.31 0.42
CA GLU A 614 8.52 3.45 -0.20
C GLU A 614 7.32 4.23 -0.73
N TYR A 615 6.90 5.27 -0.01
CA TYR A 615 5.89 6.19 -0.51
C TYR A 615 6.35 6.86 -1.81
N GLU A 616 7.57 7.40 -1.86
CA GLU A 616 8.08 8.01 -3.08
C GLU A 616 8.24 7.02 -4.23
N ASN A 617 8.64 5.78 -3.96
CA ASN A 617 8.64 4.71 -4.95
C ASN A 617 7.23 4.46 -5.52
N ARG A 618 6.17 4.51 -4.69
CA ARG A 618 4.79 4.42 -5.19
C ARG A 618 4.34 5.68 -5.92
N VAL A 619 4.77 6.88 -5.51
CA VAL A 619 4.50 8.12 -6.26
C VAL A 619 5.07 8.04 -7.67
N LEU A 620 6.29 7.50 -7.83
CA LEU A 620 6.86 7.22 -9.15
C LEU A 620 5.97 6.31 -10.00
N PHE A 621 5.42 5.26 -9.42
CA PHE A 621 4.46 4.40 -10.11
C PHE A 621 3.21 5.16 -10.57
N TYR A 622 2.66 6.04 -9.73
CA TYR A 622 1.49 6.83 -10.08
C TYR A 622 1.75 7.83 -11.21
N LEU A 623 2.95 8.40 -11.26
CA LEU A 623 3.34 9.38 -12.27
C LEU A 623 3.69 8.74 -13.61
N PHE A 624 4.34 7.57 -13.61
CA PHE A 624 4.98 7.03 -14.81
C PHE A 624 4.39 5.72 -15.33
N ASP A 625 3.67 4.94 -14.52
CA ASP A 625 3.01 3.68 -14.93
C ASP A 625 1.47 3.82 -15.00
N ASN A 626 0.84 4.67 -14.15
CA ASN A 626 -0.63 4.73 -13.99
C ASN A 626 -1.32 5.81 -14.85
N VAL A 627 -0.99 5.90 -16.14
CA VAL A 627 -1.54 6.91 -17.06
C VAL A 627 -2.98 6.54 -17.48
N GLU A 628 -3.96 6.81 -16.62
CA GLU A 628 -5.36 7.11 -16.96
C GLU A 628 -5.97 7.99 -15.85
N THR A 629 -5.49 9.23 -15.69
CA THR A 629 -6.23 10.28 -14.97
C THR A 629 -6.30 11.56 -15.79
N SER A 630 -6.92 11.48 -16.97
CA SER A 630 -7.54 12.63 -17.61
C SER A 630 -9.06 12.45 -17.58
N THR A 631 -9.68 12.75 -16.43
CA THR A 631 -11.04 13.26 -16.51
C THR A 631 -10.91 14.74 -16.90
N PRO A 632 -11.41 15.17 -18.07
CA PRO A 632 -11.43 16.58 -18.38
C PRO A 632 -12.26 17.27 -17.30
N LYS A 633 -11.70 18.34 -16.70
CA LYS A 633 -12.44 19.20 -15.76
C LYS A 633 -13.81 19.49 -16.39
N PRO A 634 -14.94 19.30 -15.67
CA PRO A 634 -16.21 19.77 -16.17
C PRO A 634 -16.05 21.25 -16.46
N LYS A 635 -16.27 21.63 -17.72
CA LYS A 635 -16.37 23.04 -18.10
C LYS A 635 -17.47 23.62 -17.22
N LYS A 636 -17.10 24.63 -16.42
CA LYS A 636 -18.07 25.45 -15.69
C LYS A 636 -18.99 26.14 -16.70
#